data_AF-A0AB73VB58-F1
#
_entry.id   AF-A0AB73VB58-F1
#
_cell.length_a   1.000
_cell.length_b   1.000
_cell.length_c   1.000
_cell.angle_alpha   90.00
_cell.angle_beta   90.00
_cell.angle_gamma   90.00
#
_symmetry.space_group_name_H-M   'P 1'
#
loop_
_entity.id
_entity.type
_entity.pdbx_description
1 polymer ?
#
loop_
_entity_poly.entity_id
_entity_poly.type
_entity_poly.pdbx_seq_one_letter_code
_entity_poly.pdbx_strand_id
1 'polypeptide(L)'
;MAQGRAIEGNAAQQAAREEAYVQKVNELQREGLTLSNAKKKAKEWLDTQAALHNPDQIAGGKVEIIGGMGDKRINSSIGSQWRYRIDIVDEQIKELAKNMTPEQLKSTYLNVKLTH
;
A
#
# COMPACT_ATOMS: atom_id res chain seq x y z
N MET A 1 -1.19 -10.73 -16.83
CA MET A 1 -1.08 -10.14 -15.48
C MET A 1 0.22 -10.62 -14.87
N ALA A 2 1.14 -9.73 -14.51
CA ALA A 2 2.35 -10.11 -13.77
C ALA A 2 1.99 -10.18 -12.27
N GLN A 3 1.93 -11.39 -11.71
CA GLN A 3 1.82 -11.65 -10.26
C GLN A 3 0.78 -10.81 -9.47
N GLY A 4 -0.42 -10.58 -10.01
CA GLY A 4 -1.51 -9.92 -9.28
C GLY A 4 -1.44 -8.39 -9.20
N ARG A 5 -0.50 -7.73 -9.90
CA ARG A 5 -0.46 -6.27 -10.00
C ARG A 5 -1.22 -5.78 -11.24
N ALA A 6 -2.22 -4.92 -11.03
CA ALA A 6 -2.95 -4.29 -12.13
C ALA A 6 -2.11 -3.17 -12.77
N ILE A 7 -2.17 -3.06 -14.10
CA ILE A 7 -1.45 -2.02 -14.87
C ILE A 7 -1.97 -0.61 -14.50
N GLU A 8 -3.26 -0.51 -14.17
CA GLU A 8 -3.95 0.75 -13.81
C GLU A 8 -3.36 1.39 -12.54
N GLY A 9 -2.96 0.59 -11.54
CA GLY A 9 -2.33 1.08 -10.32
C GLY A 9 -0.98 1.78 -10.52
N ASN A 10 -0.33 1.61 -11.67
CA ASN A 10 0.95 2.27 -11.96
C ASN A 10 0.77 3.80 -12.12
N ALA A 11 -0.35 4.25 -12.67
CA ALA A 11 -0.62 5.68 -12.86
C ALA A 11 -0.87 6.37 -11.51
N ALA A 12 -1.73 5.80 -10.67
CA ALA A 12 -1.98 6.29 -9.32
C ALA A 12 -0.72 6.27 -8.45
N GLN A 13 0.10 5.22 -8.55
CA GLN A 13 1.39 5.16 -7.88
C GLN A 13 2.34 6.27 -8.34
N GLN A 14 2.44 6.51 -9.64
CA GLN A 14 3.31 7.57 -10.17
C GLN A 14 2.85 8.95 -9.72
N ALA A 15 1.54 9.21 -9.76
CA ALA A 15 0.95 10.46 -9.29
C ALA A 15 1.25 10.71 -7.80
N ALA A 16 1.04 9.70 -6.95
CA ALA A 16 1.34 9.81 -5.52
C ALA A 16 2.84 10.02 -5.24
N ARG A 17 3.72 9.40 -6.04
CA ARG A 17 5.16 9.62 -5.93
C ARG A 17 5.58 11.04 -6.31
N GLU A 18 4.98 11.61 -7.35
CA GLU A 18 5.23 12.99 -7.77
C GLU A 18 4.74 13.98 -6.70
N GLU A 19 3.54 13.76 -6.17
CA GLU A 19 3.00 14.57 -5.09
C GLU A 19 3.89 14.52 -3.84
N ALA A 20 4.29 13.31 -3.41
CA ALA A 20 5.18 13.12 -2.27
C ALA A 20 6.55 13.78 -2.48
N TYR A 21 7.08 13.75 -3.72
CA TYR A 21 8.31 14.45 -4.06
C TYR A 21 8.16 15.97 -3.86
N VAL A 22 7.11 16.57 -4.41
CA VAL A 22 6.84 18.02 -4.27
C VAL A 22 6.67 18.40 -2.80
N GLN A 23 5.88 17.63 -2.04
CA GLN A 23 5.69 17.87 -0.61
C GLN A 23 7.02 17.81 0.16
N LYS A 24 7.87 16.80 -0.13
CA LYS A 24 9.17 16.65 0.53
C LYS A 24 10.15 17.76 0.18
N VAL A 25 10.16 18.23 -1.07
CA VAL A 25 10.95 19.40 -1.48
C VAL A 25 10.51 20.63 -0.69
N ASN A 26 9.19 20.89 -0.59
CA ASN A 26 8.66 22.03 0.14
C ASN A 26 8.93 21.96 1.65
N GLU A 27 8.91 20.77 2.24
CA GLU A 27 9.34 20.52 3.62
C GLU A 27 10.81 20.89 3.82
N LEU A 28 11.71 20.33 3.00
CA LEU A 28 13.15 20.57 3.10
C LEU A 28 13.53 22.04 2.85
N GLN A 29 12.80 22.75 1.98
CA GLN A 29 13.00 24.19 1.79
C GLN A 29 12.57 25.00 3.01
N ARG A 30 11.47 24.62 3.69
CA ARG A 30 11.05 25.25 4.96
C ARG A 30 12.07 25.01 6.07
N GLU A 31 12.81 23.90 6.01
CA GLU A 31 13.93 23.60 6.90
C GLU A 31 15.24 24.35 6.54
N GLY A 32 15.20 25.21 5.50
CA GLY A 32 16.31 26.09 5.13
C GLY A 32 17.25 25.54 4.06
N LEU A 33 16.93 24.40 3.42
CA LEU A 33 17.74 23.91 2.30
C LEU A 33 17.50 24.74 1.05
N THR A 34 18.57 24.93 0.26
CA THR A 34 18.44 25.45 -1.09
C THR A 34 17.59 24.53 -1.95
N LEU A 35 16.91 25.07 -2.96
CA LEU A 35 16.05 24.28 -3.84
C LEU A 35 16.79 23.08 -4.46
N SER A 36 18.06 23.26 -4.86
CA SER A 36 18.88 22.19 -5.44
C SER A 36 19.12 21.05 -4.44
N ASN A 37 19.51 21.39 -3.20
CA ASN A 37 19.73 20.40 -2.15
C ASN A 37 18.44 19.71 -1.71
N ALA A 38 17.33 20.46 -1.62
CA ALA A 38 16.02 19.93 -1.31
C ALA A 38 15.55 18.91 -2.36
N LYS A 39 15.67 19.23 -3.66
CA LYS A 39 15.35 18.31 -4.76
C LYS A 39 16.17 17.03 -4.71
N LYS A 40 17.49 17.15 -4.49
CA LYS A 40 18.39 15.99 -4.37
C LYS A 40 17.96 15.06 -3.22
N LYS A 41 17.81 15.62 -2.02
CA LYS A 41 17.41 14.85 -0.83
C LYS A 41 16.00 14.27 -0.92
N ALA A 42 15.06 14.99 -1.52
CA ALA A 42 13.70 14.50 -1.74
C ALA A 42 13.71 13.27 -2.66
N LYS A 43 14.54 13.27 -3.72
CA LYS A 43 14.70 12.11 -4.60
C LYS A 43 15.32 10.91 -3.86
N GLU A 44 16.41 11.13 -3.13
CA GLU A 44 17.06 10.09 -2.31
C GLU A 44 16.09 9.50 -1.27
N TRP A 45 15.29 10.35 -0.62
CA TRP A 45 14.23 9.90 0.28
C TRP A 45 13.20 9.06 -0.48
N LEU A 46 12.66 9.55 -1.59
CA LEU A 46 11.61 8.86 -2.35
C LEU A 46 12.06 7.49 -2.88
N ASP A 47 13.35 7.30 -3.14
CA ASP A 47 13.95 6.01 -3.55
C ASP A 47 13.82 4.95 -2.44
N THR A 48 13.74 5.38 -1.18
CA THR A 48 13.52 4.50 -0.02
C THR A 48 12.03 4.24 0.28
N GLN A 49 11.10 4.91 -0.41
CA GLN A 49 9.65 4.85 -0.11
C GLN A 49 8.83 4.06 -1.15
N ALA A 50 7.88 3.25 -0.69
CA ALA A 50 6.82 2.61 -1.50
C ALA A 50 5.51 3.40 -1.35
N ALA A 51 4.70 3.39 -2.41
CA ALA A 51 3.31 3.83 -2.31
C ALA A 51 2.53 2.79 -1.51
N LEU A 52 1.69 3.26 -0.58
CA LEU A 52 0.94 2.41 0.34
C LEU A 52 -0.52 2.29 -0.11
N HIS A 53 -1.02 1.06 -0.16
CA HIS A 53 -2.42 0.72 -0.45
C HIS A 53 -3.12 0.22 0.81
N ASN A 54 -4.39 0.58 0.99
CA ASN A 54 -5.20 0.19 2.15
C ASN A 54 -6.54 -0.45 1.71
N PRO A 55 -6.73 -1.79 1.83
CA PRO A 55 -5.72 -2.83 2.04
C PRO A 55 -4.75 -2.97 0.85
N ASP A 56 -3.71 -3.81 0.96
CA ASP A 56 -2.73 -4.02 -0.13
C ASP A 56 -3.39 -4.53 -1.43
N GLN A 57 -2.81 -4.22 -2.61
CA GLN A 57 -3.34 -4.68 -3.90
C GLN A 57 -3.53 -6.21 -3.96
N ILE A 58 -2.60 -6.97 -3.37
CA ILE A 58 -2.67 -8.44 -3.30
C ILE A 58 -3.83 -8.88 -2.40
N ALA A 59 -4.14 -8.10 -1.37
CA ALA A 59 -5.22 -8.34 -0.42
C ALA A 59 -6.57 -7.70 -0.85
N GLY A 60 -6.74 -7.36 -2.13
CA GLY A 60 -7.98 -6.78 -2.66
C GLY A 60 -8.12 -5.27 -2.48
N GLY A 61 -7.01 -4.58 -2.25
CA GLY A 61 -6.93 -3.12 -2.19
C GLY A 61 -7.43 -2.42 -3.44
N LYS A 62 -8.00 -1.22 -3.27
CA LYS A 62 -8.31 -0.34 -4.39
C LYS A 62 -7.01 0.22 -4.96
N VAL A 63 -6.64 -0.26 -6.15
CA VAL A 63 -5.37 0.07 -6.83
C VAL A 63 -5.18 1.57 -7.08
N GLU A 64 -6.28 2.30 -7.23
CA GLU A 64 -6.31 3.75 -7.47
C GLU A 64 -6.14 4.60 -6.20
N ILE A 65 -6.32 4.00 -5.01
CA ILE A 65 -6.27 4.74 -3.74
C ILE A 65 -4.91 4.52 -3.10
N ILE A 66 -4.08 5.57 -3.13
CA ILE A 66 -2.81 5.62 -2.42
C ILE A 66 -3.02 6.37 -1.10
N GLY A 67 -2.76 5.68 0.02
CA GLY A 67 -2.88 6.28 1.36
C GLY A 67 -1.67 7.13 1.77
N GLY A 68 -0.56 7.02 1.04
CA GLY A 68 0.66 7.77 1.27
C GLY A 68 1.91 7.01 0.84
N MET A 69 3.07 7.45 1.35
CA MET A 69 4.37 6.84 1.13
C MET A 69 4.90 6.26 2.44
N GLY A 70 5.56 5.10 2.39
CA GLY A 70 6.21 4.48 3.54
C GLY A 70 7.51 3.75 3.20
N ASP A 71 8.38 3.51 4.19
CA ASP A 71 9.69 2.88 3.97
C ASP A 71 9.52 1.46 3.38
N LYS A 72 10.15 1.22 2.24
CA LYS A 72 10.07 -0.04 1.49
C LYS A 72 10.52 -1.25 2.32
N ARG A 73 11.53 -1.09 3.17
CA ARG A 73 12.10 -2.17 3.97
C ARG A 73 11.16 -2.53 5.13
N ILE A 74 10.58 -1.52 5.77
CA ILE A 74 9.54 -1.74 6.79
C ILE A 74 8.34 -2.44 6.15
N ASN A 75 7.86 -1.94 5.00
CA ASN A 75 6.73 -2.55 4.29
C ASN A 75 7.02 -4.02 3.89
N SER A 76 8.21 -4.30 3.37
CA SER A 76 8.65 -5.66 3.05
C SER A 76 8.74 -6.56 4.29
N SER A 77 9.22 -6.02 5.41
CA SER A 77 9.32 -6.76 6.68
C SER A 77 7.93 -7.17 7.17
N ILE A 78 6.96 -6.24 7.19
CA ILE A 78 5.57 -6.52 7.56
C ILE A 78 4.96 -7.60 6.65
N GLY A 79 5.15 -7.47 5.33
CA GLY A 79 4.66 -8.47 4.37
C GLY A 79 5.21 -9.87 4.63
N SER A 80 6.50 -9.98 4.98
CA SER A 80 7.11 -11.29 5.30
C SER A 80 6.50 -11.94 6.56
N GLN A 81 6.10 -11.13 7.54
CA GLN A 81 5.45 -11.61 8.75
C GLN A 81 4.00 -12.04 8.51
N TRP A 82 3.32 -11.44 7.52
CA TRP A 82 1.95 -11.79 7.15
C TRP A 82 1.82 -13.17 6.52
N ARG A 83 2.88 -13.69 5.88
CA ARG A 83 2.87 -14.98 5.18
C ARG A 83 2.32 -16.13 6.03
N TYR A 84 2.56 -16.11 7.34
CA TYR A 84 2.10 -17.17 8.26
C TYR A 84 0.81 -16.78 9.01
N ARG A 85 0.46 -15.48 9.02
CA ARG A 85 -0.76 -14.99 9.70
C ARG A 85 -1.99 -15.07 8.79
N ILE A 86 -1.78 -15.01 7.48
CA ILE A 86 -2.86 -15.08 6.50
C ILE A 86 -3.55 -16.45 6.51
N ASP A 87 -2.82 -17.54 6.77
CA ASP A 87 -3.37 -18.90 6.73
C ASP A 87 -4.59 -19.06 7.66
N ILE A 88 -4.48 -18.56 8.90
CA ILE A 88 -5.57 -18.61 9.89
C ILE A 88 -6.78 -17.79 9.44
N VAL A 89 -6.54 -16.63 8.81
CA VAL A 89 -7.59 -15.76 8.30
C VAL A 89 -8.28 -16.42 7.10
N ASP A 90 -7.50 -16.99 6.19
CA ASP A 90 -7.98 -17.71 5.00
C ASP A 90 -8.85 -18.91 5.37
N GLU A 91 -8.44 -19.71 6.36
CA GLU A 91 -9.24 -20.84 6.85
C GLU A 91 -10.60 -20.39 7.38
N GLN A 92 -10.63 -19.34 8.21
CA GLN A 92 -11.89 -18.81 8.75
C GLN A 92 -12.79 -18.23 7.65
N ILE A 93 -12.22 -17.49 6.69
CA ILE A 93 -12.97 -16.95 5.55
C ILE A 93 -13.56 -18.08 4.71
N LYS A 94 -12.76 -19.10 4.38
CA LYS A 94 -13.22 -20.26 3.61
C LYS A 94 -14.37 -20.98 4.32
N GLU A 95 -14.28 -21.18 5.63
CA GLU A 95 -15.34 -21.83 6.40
C GLU A 95 -16.65 -21.02 6.39
N LEU A 96 -16.57 -19.71 6.61
CA LEU A 96 -17.73 -18.82 6.54
C LEU A 96 -18.34 -18.77 5.13
N ALA A 97 -17.50 -18.74 4.10
CA ALA A 97 -17.91 -18.63 2.71
C ALA A 97 -18.59 -19.90 2.16
N LYS A 98 -18.33 -21.09 2.73
CA LYS A 98 -18.92 -22.37 2.27
C LYS A 98 -20.45 -22.34 2.17
N ASN A 99 -21.10 -21.60 3.05
CA ASN A 99 -22.57 -21.55 3.15
C ASN A 99 -23.18 -20.30 2.48
N MET A 100 -22.38 -19.51 1.77
CA MET A 100 -22.84 -18.27 1.13
C MET A 100 -23.19 -18.49 -0.34
N THR A 101 -24.22 -17.80 -0.83
CA THR A 101 -24.53 -17.73 -2.26
C THR A 101 -23.56 -16.80 -3.00
N PRO A 102 -23.45 -16.89 -4.34
CA PRO A 102 -22.63 -15.95 -5.13
C PRO A 102 -23.00 -14.47 -4.91
N GLU A 103 -24.28 -14.16 -4.68
CA GLU A 103 -24.76 -12.80 -4.41
C GLU A 103 -24.33 -12.32 -3.02
N GLN A 104 -24.36 -13.22 -2.03
CA GLN A 104 -23.87 -12.94 -0.68
C GLN A 104 -22.36 -12.72 -0.69
N LEU A 105 -21.59 -13.54 -1.40
CA LEU A 105 -20.13 -13.36 -1.54
C LEU A 105 -19.76 -12.01 -2.16
N LYS A 106 -20.56 -11.51 -3.12
CA LYS A 106 -20.33 -10.21 -3.76
C LYS A 106 -20.64 -9.01 -2.86
N SER A 107 -21.50 -9.17 -1.86
CA SER A 107 -22.02 -8.08 -1.02
C SER A 107 -21.56 -8.16 0.44
N THR A 108 -20.90 -9.24 0.84
CA THR A 108 -20.37 -9.44 2.19
C THR A 108 -18.93 -8.97 2.26
N TYR A 109 -18.67 -8.01 3.14
CA TYR A 109 -17.33 -7.48 3.39
C TYR A 109 -16.74 -8.03 4.68
N LEU A 110 -15.43 -8.21 4.72
CA LEU A 110 -14.71 -8.66 5.91
C LEU A 110 -14.49 -7.50 6.87
N ASN A 111 -14.88 -7.67 8.13
CA ASN A 111 -14.54 -6.76 9.23
C ASN A 111 -13.54 -7.44 10.16
N VAL A 112 -12.26 -7.42 9.80
CA VAL A 112 -11.19 -8.10 10.55
C VAL A 112 -10.59 -7.15 11.57
N LYS A 113 -10.70 -7.49 12.85
CA LYS A 113 -9.94 -6.84 13.93
C LYS A 113 -8.74 -7.70 14.29
N LEU A 114 -7.54 -7.21 13.95
CA LEU A 114 -6.30 -7.86 14.36
C LEU A 114 -6.02 -7.53 15.83
N THR A 115 -6.11 -8.53 16.70
CA THR A 115 -5.70 -8.42 18.11
C THR A 115 -4.28 -8.97 18.25
N HIS A 116 -3.43 -8.28 19.02
CA HIS A 116 -2.03 -8.62 19.26
C HIS A 116 -1.89 -9.55 20.46
#